data_AF-A0A536E714-F1
#
_entry.id   AF-A0A536E714-F1
#
_cell.length_a   1.000
_cell.length_b   1.000
_cell.length_c   1.000
_cell.angle_alpha   90.00
_cell.angle_beta   90.00
_cell.angle_gamma   90.00
#
_symmetry.space_group_name_H-M   'P 1'
#
loop_
_entity.id
_entity.type
_entity.pdbx_description
1 polymer ?
#
loop_
_entity_poly.entity_id
_entity_poly.type
_entity_poly.pdbx_seq_one_letter_code
_entity_poly.pdbx_strand_id
1 'polypeptide(L)'
;MTFDGVGGLRAQETRTSTGPVIRRSGTGTYSVGVSNFAVPSRAECMGSATLGGDFGGLTFDFMIVPGSKGREFSLIITNPGKVQTGVARETGDEPCSDASLEGTYRVQSAGLSLMFGPTAAVGMRILDGAGNLTWAEDTLSRNGQIMHRVGRSATYSVLADCTISEVFADGPTFEGVVVAEGREAYLVRTGPGNTGPIPVSYKRW
;
A
#
# COMPACT_ATOMS: atom_id res chain seq x y z
N MET A 1 -1.35 -8.22 -5.49
CA MET A 1 -0.76 -9.39 -6.19
C MET A 1 -1.62 -10.60 -5.86
N THR A 2 -1.70 -11.57 -6.75
CA THR A 2 -2.46 -12.81 -6.57
C THR A 2 -1.55 -13.99 -6.89
N PHE A 3 -1.42 -14.92 -5.95
CA PHE A 3 -0.64 -16.16 -6.07
C PHE A 3 -1.62 -17.31 -6.32
N ASP A 4 -1.32 -18.20 -7.26
CA ASP A 4 -2.24 -19.29 -7.66
C ASP A 4 -2.11 -20.59 -6.85
N GLY A 5 -1.16 -20.64 -5.91
CA GLY A 5 -0.89 -21.84 -5.10
C GLY A 5 -0.01 -22.89 -5.79
N VAL A 6 0.28 -22.75 -7.08
CA VAL A 6 1.01 -23.74 -7.89
C VAL A 6 2.26 -23.16 -8.60
N GLY A 7 2.64 -21.93 -8.25
CA GLY A 7 3.88 -21.29 -8.70
C GLY A 7 3.71 -20.18 -9.73
N GLY A 8 2.48 -19.81 -10.09
CA GLY A 8 2.17 -18.64 -10.91
C GLY A 8 1.65 -17.46 -10.08
N LEU A 9 1.97 -16.25 -10.52
CA LEU A 9 1.47 -15.05 -9.87
C LEU A 9 1.09 -13.95 -10.86
N ARG A 10 0.16 -13.10 -10.44
CA ARG A 10 -0.28 -11.90 -11.15
C ARG A 10 -0.11 -10.67 -10.26
N ALA A 11 0.30 -9.57 -10.85
CA ALA A 11 0.50 -8.33 -10.12
C ALA A 11 -0.10 -7.14 -10.87
N GLN A 12 -0.62 -6.21 -10.07
CA GLN A 12 -0.99 -4.87 -10.48
C GLN A 12 -0.40 -3.90 -9.46
N GLU A 13 0.04 -2.74 -9.92
CA GLU A 13 0.65 -1.71 -9.07
C GLU A 13 0.21 -0.32 -9.56
N THR A 14 -0.13 0.55 -8.62
CA THR A 14 -0.17 2.00 -8.82
C THR A 14 1.09 2.60 -8.19
N ARG A 15 1.92 3.24 -9.00
CA ARG A 15 3.16 3.88 -8.57
C ARG A 15 3.15 5.34 -8.96
N THR A 16 3.65 6.18 -8.07
CA THR A 16 4.03 7.55 -8.43
C THR A 16 5.55 7.72 -8.29
N SER A 17 6.15 8.39 -9.27
CA SER A 17 7.52 8.89 -9.21
C SER A 17 7.48 10.44 -9.25
N THR A 18 8.59 11.11 -9.53
CA THR A 18 8.65 12.56 -9.76
C THR A 18 7.97 12.94 -11.09
N GLY A 19 6.72 12.51 -11.30
CA GLY A 19 6.01 12.50 -12.57
C GLY A 19 4.58 11.95 -12.45
N PRO A 20 3.92 11.63 -13.58
CA PRO A 20 2.55 11.14 -13.57
C PRO A 20 2.42 9.81 -12.81
N VAL A 21 1.20 9.52 -12.36
CA VAL A 21 0.85 8.21 -11.80
C VAL A 21 0.96 7.16 -12.91
N ILE A 22 1.69 6.09 -12.64
CA ILE A 22 1.88 4.97 -13.55
C ILE A 22 1.17 3.76 -12.97
N ARG A 23 0.37 3.09 -13.79
CA ARG A 23 -0.24 1.80 -13.46
C ARG A 23 0.45 0.72 -14.27
N ARG A 24 0.82 -0.37 -13.61
CA ARG A 24 1.56 -1.48 -14.22
C ARG A 24 0.86 -2.79 -13.94
N SER A 25 0.91 -3.68 -14.91
CA SER A 25 0.42 -5.05 -14.75
C SER A 25 1.43 -6.06 -15.27
N GLY A 26 1.35 -7.28 -14.75
CA GLY A 26 2.24 -8.34 -15.19
C GLY A 26 1.94 -9.67 -14.54
N THR A 27 2.52 -10.70 -15.13
CA THR A 27 2.47 -12.07 -14.66
C THR A 27 3.88 -12.55 -14.36
N GLY A 28 3.97 -13.57 -13.51
CA GLY A 28 5.23 -14.05 -13.00
C GLY A 28 5.14 -15.46 -12.46
N THR A 29 6.26 -15.90 -11.92
CA THR A 29 6.37 -17.19 -11.24
C THR A 29 6.98 -17.00 -9.86
N TYR A 30 6.68 -17.92 -8.96
CA TYR A 30 7.25 -17.95 -7.62
C TYR A 30 7.54 -19.39 -7.18
N SER A 31 8.38 -19.49 -6.17
CA SER A 31 8.67 -20.74 -5.48
C SER A 31 8.81 -20.49 -3.98
N VAL A 32 8.36 -21.47 -3.18
CA VAL A 32 8.44 -21.46 -1.71
C VAL A 32 9.19 -22.72 -1.28
N GLY A 33 9.90 -22.70 -0.16
CA GLY A 33 10.74 -23.82 0.26
C GLY A 33 12.15 -23.77 -0.34
N VAL A 34 12.44 -22.76 -1.15
CA VAL A 34 13.77 -22.50 -1.69
C VAL A 34 14.47 -21.48 -0.80
N SER A 35 15.33 -21.96 0.10
CA SER A 35 16.23 -21.08 0.83
C SER A 35 17.67 -21.53 0.63
N ASN A 36 18.55 -20.58 0.32
CA ASN A 36 20.00 -20.77 0.43
C ASN A 36 20.47 -20.82 1.90
N PHE A 37 19.54 -20.84 2.86
CA PHE A 37 19.80 -20.83 4.29
C PHE A 37 19.81 -22.25 4.83
N ALA A 38 20.86 -22.63 5.55
CA ALA A 38 21.11 -24.00 6.03
C ALA A 38 20.19 -24.45 7.19
N VAL A 39 18.98 -23.89 7.33
CA VAL A 39 18.03 -24.22 8.40
C VAL A 39 16.76 -24.84 7.79
N PRO A 40 16.65 -26.18 7.76
CA PRO A 40 15.57 -26.89 7.07
C PRO A 40 14.16 -26.48 7.51
N SER A 41 13.96 -26.21 8.80
CA SER A 41 12.64 -25.87 9.35
C SER A 41 12.14 -24.45 9.04
N ARG A 42 13.00 -23.58 8.47
CA ARG A 42 12.62 -22.21 8.08
C ARG A 42 12.58 -21.99 6.57
N ALA A 43 13.13 -22.91 5.79
CA ALA A 43 13.11 -22.85 4.34
C ALA A 43 11.67 -22.82 3.80
N GLU A 44 10.74 -23.50 4.47
CA GLU A 44 9.32 -23.58 4.10
C GLU A 44 8.57 -22.24 4.11
N CYS A 45 9.08 -21.24 4.82
CA CYS A 45 8.49 -19.89 4.83
C CYS A 45 9.23 -18.90 3.93
N MET A 46 10.31 -19.32 3.27
CA MET A 46 11.08 -18.48 2.37
C MET A 46 10.75 -18.80 0.92
N GLY A 47 10.81 -17.81 0.06
CA GLY A 47 10.56 -17.96 -1.35
C GLY A 47 11.16 -16.85 -2.19
N SER A 48 11.09 -17.04 -3.49
CA SER A 48 11.52 -16.06 -4.49
C SER A 48 10.48 -15.96 -5.59
N ALA A 49 10.39 -14.79 -6.22
CA ALA A 49 9.44 -14.52 -7.27
C ALA A 49 10.04 -13.62 -8.36
N THR A 50 9.58 -13.82 -9.58
CA THR A 50 9.94 -13.01 -10.76
C THR A 50 8.67 -12.52 -11.44
N LEU A 51 8.63 -11.24 -11.78
CA LEU A 51 7.52 -10.57 -12.46
C LEU A 51 7.95 -10.02 -13.83
N GLY A 52 7.28 -10.47 -14.89
CA GLY A 52 7.40 -9.94 -16.24
C GLY A 52 6.42 -8.81 -16.55
N GLY A 53 6.16 -8.59 -17.84
CA GLY A 53 5.28 -7.51 -18.31
C GLY A 53 5.85 -6.12 -18.01
N ASP A 54 5.00 -5.21 -17.56
CA ASP A 54 5.38 -3.82 -17.25
C ASP A 54 6.35 -3.71 -16.05
N PHE A 55 6.52 -4.80 -15.30
CA PHE A 55 7.46 -4.87 -14.18
C PHE A 55 8.92 -5.05 -14.64
N GLY A 56 9.16 -5.39 -15.91
CA GLY A 56 10.51 -5.41 -16.49
C GLY A 56 11.46 -6.43 -15.86
N GLY A 57 10.95 -7.59 -15.44
CA GLY A 57 11.77 -8.61 -14.78
C GLY A 57 12.09 -8.28 -13.33
N LEU A 58 11.14 -7.67 -12.60
CA LEU A 58 11.28 -7.42 -11.17
C LEU A 58 11.46 -8.76 -10.44
N THR A 59 12.51 -8.87 -9.63
CA THR A 59 12.78 -10.05 -8.80
C THR A 59 12.76 -9.65 -7.34
N PHE A 60 12.20 -10.52 -6.51
CA PHE A 60 12.20 -10.33 -5.07
C PHE A 60 12.25 -11.66 -4.32
N ASP A 61 12.93 -11.65 -3.19
CA ASP A 61 12.87 -12.70 -2.19
C ASP A 61 11.85 -12.30 -1.12
N PHE A 62 11.16 -13.27 -0.56
CA PHE A 62 10.16 -13.04 0.47
C PHE A 62 10.18 -14.08 1.57
N MET A 63 9.66 -13.67 2.72
CA MET A 63 9.44 -14.50 3.89
C MET A 63 7.98 -14.38 4.31
N ILE A 64 7.25 -15.50 4.26
CA ILE A 64 5.91 -15.62 4.83
C ILE A 64 6.03 -15.49 6.34
N VAL A 65 5.26 -14.58 6.93
CA VAL A 65 5.28 -14.34 8.38
C VAL A 65 4.70 -15.57 9.09
N PRO A 66 5.47 -16.26 9.97
CA PRO A 66 4.95 -17.43 10.68
C PRO A 66 3.67 -17.10 11.47
N GLY A 67 2.69 -17.98 11.40
CA GLY A 67 1.38 -17.79 12.04
C GLY A 67 0.40 -16.91 11.25
N SER A 68 0.83 -16.25 10.17
CA SER A 68 -0.07 -15.47 9.29
C SER A 68 -0.95 -16.35 8.41
N LYS A 69 -0.65 -17.66 8.29
CA LYS A 69 -1.29 -18.59 7.34
C LYS A 69 -1.18 -18.13 5.88
N GLY A 70 -0.08 -17.47 5.52
CA GLY A 70 0.14 -16.96 4.15
C GLY A 70 -0.43 -15.57 3.88
N ARG A 71 -1.13 -14.97 4.87
CA ARG A 71 -1.83 -13.69 4.72
C ARG A 71 -0.91 -12.47 4.83
N GLU A 72 0.32 -12.69 5.30
CA GLU A 72 1.34 -11.64 5.42
C GLU A 72 2.72 -12.20 5.05
N PHE A 73 3.46 -11.45 4.24
CA PHE A 73 4.87 -11.72 3.96
C PHE A 73 5.69 -10.44 3.87
N SER A 74 6.95 -10.52 4.26
CA SER A 74 7.94 -9.45 4.05
C SER A 74 8.74 -9.77 2.79
N LEU A 75 9.14 -8.76 2.03
CA LEU A 75 9.90 -8.93 0.79
C LEU A 75 11.08 -7.97 0.69
N ILE A 76 12.08 -8.38 -0.07
CA ILE A 76 13.21 -7.55 -0.51
C ILE A 76 13.37 -7.65 -2.02
N ILE A 77 13.50 -6.50 -2.68
CA ILE A 77 13.76 -6.44 -4.12
C ILE A 77 15.22 -6.83 -4.39
N THR A 78 15.44 -7.81 -5.25
CA THR A 78 16.76 -8.40 -5.54
C THR A 78 17.39 -7.87 -6.82
N ASN A 79 16.70 -7.01 -7.59
CA ASN A 79 17.26 -6.41 -8.79
C ASN A 79 18.51 -5.55 -8.47
N PRO A 80 19.58 -5.62 -9.28
CA PRO A 80 20.78 -4.81 -9.08
C PRO A 80 20.48 -3.31 -8.98
N GLY A 81 21.10 -2.64 -7.99
CA GLY A 81 20.95 -1.21 -7.76
C GLY A 81 19.62 -0.80 -7.11
N LYS A 82 18.84 -1.73 -6.54
CA LYS A 82 17.64 -1.45 -5.76
C LYS A 82 17.88 -1.68 -4.27
N VAL A 83 17.31 -0.80 -3.44
CA VAL A 83 17.35 -0.87 -1.97
C VAL A 83 15.92 -0.71 -1.43
N GLN A 84 15.08 -1.71 -1.71
CA GLN A 84 13.67 -1.65 -1.37
C GLN A 84 13.23 -2.94 -0.66
N THR A 85 12.52 -2.75 0.44
CA THR A 85 11.79 -3.79 1.15
C THR A 85 10.30 -3.45 1.17
N GLY A 86 9.47 -4.42 1.53
CA GLY A 86 8.04 -4.21 1.66
C GLY A 86 7.39 -5.26 2.56
N VAL A 87 6.16 -4.96 2.95
CA VAL A 87 5.26 -5.92 3.60
C VAL A 87 4.04 -6.04 2.71
N ALA A 88 3.69 -7.28 2.36
CA ALA A 88 2.47 -7.60 1.67
C ALA A 88 1.47 -8.17 2.66
N ARG A 89 0.22 -7.73 2.53
CA ARG A 89 -0.92 -8.20 3.31
C ARG A 89 -2.04 -8.56 2.37
N GLU A 90 -2.73 -9.65 2.69
CA GLU A 90 -3.88 -10.09 1.95
C GLU A 90 -5.02 -9.07 2.04
N THR A 91 -5.79 -8.93 0.96
CA THR A 91 -6.98 -8.09 0.90
C THR A 91 -8.13 -8.64 1.75
N GLY A 92 -8.31 -9.96 1.73
CA GLY A 92 -9.43 -10.71 2.30
C GLY A 92 -10.02 -11.67 1.25
N ASP A 93 -10.85 -12.62 1.68
CA ASP A 93 -11.50 -13.59 0.80
C ASP A 93 -12.70 -13.00 0.05
N GLU A 94 -13.33 -11.98 0.61
CA GLU A 94 -14.50 -11.30 0.05
C GLU A 94 -14.10 -10.13 -0.86
N PRO A 95 -14.85 -9.86 -1.94
CA PRO A 95 -14.68 -8.66 -2.74
C PRO A 95 -14.80 -7.39 -1.89
N CYS A 96 -13.95 -6.41 -2.16
CA CYS A 96 -14.02 -5.14 -1.45
C CYS A 96 -15.20 -4.27 -1.94
N SER A 97 -15.63 -3.35 -1.07
CA SER A 97 -16.60 -2.30 -1.38
C SER A 97 -16.39 -1.11 -0.45
N ASP A 98 -17.15 -0.03 -0.61
CA ASP A 98 -17.06 1.13 0.28
C ASP A 98 -17.28 0.73 1.76
N ALA A 99 -18.14 -0.25 1.99
CA ALA A 99 -18.44 -0.81 3.31
C ALA A 99 -17.22 -1.49 3.96
N SER A 100 -16.25 -1.97 3.17
CA SER A 100 -15.00 -2.53 3.69
C SER A 100 -14.23 -1.52 4.53
N LEU A 101 -14.41 -0.22 4.31
CA LEU A 101 -13.72 0.84 5.04
C LEU A 101 -14.53 1.50 6.16
N GLU A 102 -15.72 1.01 6.49
CA GLU A 102 -16.52 1.58 7.58
C GLU A 102 -15.74 1.60 8.90
N GLY A 103 -15.58 2.78 9.50
CA GLY A 103 -15.04 2.94 10.85
C GLY A 103 -14.01 4.06 11.01
N THR A 104 -13.28 3.96 12.12
CA THR A 104 -12.30 4.98 12.54
C THR A 104 -10.87 4.48 12.33
N TYR A 105 -10.05 5.27 11.66
CA TYR A 105 -8.70 4.92 11.28
C TYR A 105 -7.71 5.95 11.81
N ARG A 106 -6.58 5.48 12.33
CA ARG A 106 -5.39 6.33 12.45
C ARG A 106 -4.74 6.49 11.08
N VAL A 107 -4.19 7.66 10.86
CA VAL A 107 -3.37 7.98 9.69
C VAL A 107 -1.94 8.15 10.12
N GLN A 108 -1.03 7.59 9.33
CA GLN A 108 0.39 7.89 9.42
C GLN A 108 0.95 8.14 8.03
N SER A 109 1.81 9.15 7.92
CA SER A 109 2.47 9.49 6.67
C SER A 109 3.82 10.15 6.98
N ALA A 110 4.85 9.77 6.25
CA ALA A 110 6.17 10.40 6.32
C ALA A 110 6.88 10.21 4.99
N GLY A 111 7.53 11.27 4.50
CA GLY A 111 8.26 11.22 3.25
C GLY A 111 8.94 12.54 2.90
N LEU A 112 9.52 12.59 1.71
CA LEU A 112 10.15 13.79 1.18
C LEU A 112 9.25 14.41 0.11
N SER A 113 8.79 15.64 0.36
CA SER A 113 8.21 16.50 -0.66
C SER A 113 9.31 17.25 -1.39
N LEU A 114 9.29 17.24 -2.71
CA LEU A 114 10.18 18.05 -3.56
C LEU A 114 9.92 19.55 -3.43
N MET A 115 8.73 19.96 -3.00
CA MET A 115 8.36 21.37 -2.85
C MET A 115 8.49 21.84 -1.40
N PHE A 116 8.05 21.00 -0.46
CA PHE A 116 7.96 21.37 0.96
C PHE A 116 9.04 20.70 1.82
N GLY A 117 9.98 19.96 1.24
CA GLY A 117 10.99 19.21 2.01
C GLY A 117 10.37 18.05 2.83
N PRO A 118 11.05 17.61 3.90
CA PRO A 118 10.56 16.54 4.77
C PRO A 118 9.15 16.85 5.28
N THR A 119 8.23 15.92 5.08
CA THR A 119 6.82 16.06 5.46
C THR A 119 6.38 14.83 6.25
N ALA A 120 5.63 15.04 7.32
CA ALA A 120 5.05 13.97 8.11
C ALA A 120 3.66 14.35 8.60
N ALA A 121 2.74 13.39 8.69
CA ALA A 121 1.42 13.61 9.26
C ALA A 121 0.99 12.42 10.12
N VAL A 122 0.29 12.72 11.21
CA VAL A 122 -0.41 11.74 12.05
C VAL A 122 -1.79 12.26 12.41
N GLY A 123 -2.79 11.39 12.43
CA GLY A 123 -4.16 11.84 12.72
C GLY A 123 -5.20 10.73 12.66
N MET A 124 -6.44 11.13 12.40
CA MET A 124 -7.60 10.25 12.38
C MET A 124 -8.49 10.54 11.17
N ARG A 125 -9.16 9.50 10.65
CA ARG A 125 -10.25 9.57 9.66
C ARG A 125 -11.45 8.77 10.18
N ILE A 126 -12.64 9.27 9.89
CA ILE A 126 -13.91 8.55 10.05
C ILE A 126 -14.46 8.34 8.65
N LEU A 127 -14.61 7.07 8.26
CA LEU A 127 -15.16 6.64 6.98
C LEU A 127 -16.51 5.97 7.24
N ASP A 128 -17.53 6.36 6.48
CA ASP A 128 -18.93 5.97 6.73
C ASP A 128 -19.33 4.62 6.13
N GLY A 129 -18.47 3.97 5.35
CA GLY A 129 -18.82 2.74 4.62
C GLY A 129 -19.68 2.96 3.37
N ALA A 130 -20.00 4.21 3.04
CA ALA A 130 -20.87 4.62 1.93
C ALA A 130 -20.18 5.60 0.98
N GLY A 131 -18.84 5.67 1.03
CA GLY A 131 -18.02 6.47 0.12
C GLY A 131 -17.73 7.89 0.62
N ASN A 132 -18.00 8.21 1.90
CA ASN A 132 -17.65 9.50 2.48
C ASN A 132 -16.71 9.38 3.67
N LEU A 133 -15.68 10.22 3.64
CA LEU A 133 -14.87 10.55 4.79
C LEU A 133 -15.52 11.73 5.48
N THR A 134 -16.27 11.44 6.54
CA THR A 134 -17.13 12.41 7.24
C THR A 134 -16.34 13.30 8.20
N TRP A 135 -15.19 12.83 8.69
CA TRP A 135 -14.31 13.62 9.55
C TRP A 135 -12.83 13.26 9.37
N ALA A 136 -11.99 14.26 9.13
CA ALA A 136 -10.55 14.15 9.13
C ALA A 136 -9.90 15.21 10.02
N GLU A 137 -9.01 14.74 10.89
CA GLU A 137 -8.11 15.56 11.69
C GLU A 137 -6.69 15.02 11.59
N ASP A 138 -5.70 15.90 11.49
CA ASP A 138 -4.30 15.49 11.63
C ASP A 138 -3.38 16.65 12.07
N THR A 139 -2.25 16.26 12.63
CA THR A 139 -1.08 17.13 12.82
C THR A 139 -0.11 16.88 11.67
N LEU A 140 0.22 17.95 10.95
CA LEU A 140 1.10 17.94 9.79
C LEU A 140 2.37 18.73 10.11
N SER A 141 3.53 18.10 9.91
CA SER A 141 4.82 18.77 9.85
C SER A 141 5.23 18.94 8.39
N ARG A 142 5.56 20.18 7.99
CA ARG A 142 6.14 20.52 6.69
C ARG A 142 7.44 21.27 6.91
N ASN A 143 8.57 20.62 6.60
CA ASN A 143 9.90 21.15 6.85
C ASN A 143 10.10 21.65 8.31
N GLY A 144 9.50 20.95 9.28
CA GLY A 144 9.54 21.34 10.69
C GLY A 144 8.46 22.34 11.13
N GLN A 145 7.70 22.95 10.22
CA GLN A 145 6.54 23.78 10.58
C GLN A 145 5.33 22.90 10.88
N ILE A 146 4.76 23.06 12.08
CA ILE A 146 3.61 22.27 12.54
C ILE A 146 2.31 22.99 12.23
N MET A 147 1.36 22.26 11.66
CA MET A 147 0.00 22.69 11.37
C MET A 147 -0.98 21.67 11.94
N HIS A 148 -2.09 22.14 12.50
CA HIS A 148 -3.21 21.30 12.92
C HIS A 148 -4.36 21.50 11.95
N ARG A 149 -4.79 20.41 11.31
CA ARG A 149 -5.89 20.42 10.34
C ARG A 149 -7.07 19.68 10.95
N VAL A 150 -8.22 20.33 11.02
CA VAL A 150 -9.45 19.78 11.62
C VAL A 150 -10.63 19.93 10.65
N GLY A 151 -11.60 19.02 10.74
CA GLY A 151 -12.85 19.11 9.99
C GLY A 151 -12.71 18.98 8.47
N ARG A 152 -11.67 18.31 7.98
CA ARG A 152 -11.53 18.02 6.54
C ARG A 152 -12.50 16.90 6.15
N SER A 153 -12.94 16.91 4.90
CA SER A 153 -13.80 15.87 4.32
C SER A 153 -13.25 15.39 2.98
N ALA A 154 -13.63 14.17 2.61
CA ALA A 154 -13.30 13.57 1.33
C ALA A 154 -14.43 12.64 0.87
N THR A 155 -14.46 12.35 -0.43
CA THR A 155 -15.19 11.20 -0.96
C THR A 155 -14.20 10.11 -1.32
N TYR A 156 -14.63 8.86 -1.26
CA TYR A 156 -13.83 7.72 -1.68
C TYR A 156 -14.69 6.69 -2.41
N SER A 157 -14.03 5.87 -3.22
CA SER A 157 -14.65 4.70 -3.85
C SER A 157 -13.70 3.53 -3.79
N VAL A 158 -14.19 2.40 -3.30
CA VAL A 158 -13.49 1.12 -3.22
C VAL A 158 -14.09 0.16 -4.24
N LEU A 159 -13.25 -0.34 -5.14
CA LEU A 159 -13.64 -1.33 -6.14
C LEU A 159 -13.54 -2.76 -5.59
N ALA A 160 -14.17 -3.70 -6.27
CA ALA A 160 -14.19 -5.12 -5.91
C ALA A 160 -12.80 -5.76 -5.82
N ASP A 161 -11.81 -5.22 -6.54
CA ASP A 161 -10.40 -5.63 -6.51
C ASP A 161 -9.60 -4.96 -5.38
N CYS A 162 -10.29 -4.28 -4.46
CA CYS A 162 -9.73 -3.58 -3.30
C CYS A 162 -8.86 -2.38 -3.65
N THR A 163 -8.91 -1.88 -4.89
CA THR A 163 -8.37 -0.57 -5.21
C THR A 163 -9.26 0.53 -4.64
N ILE A 164 -8.64 1.59 -4.13
CA ILE A 164 -9.34 2.76 -3.57
C ILE A 164 -8.91 4.03 -4.32
N SER A 165 -9.86 4.91 -4.58
CA SER A 165 -9.63 6.31 -4.91
C SER A 165 -10.24 7.21 -3.83
N GLU A 166 -9.54 8.28 -3.46
CA GLU A 166 -9.98 9.24 -2.44
C GLU A 166 -9.73 10.67 -2.94
N VAL A 167 -10.71 11.55 -2.76
CA VAL A 167 -10.68 12.94 -3.20
C VAL A 167 -11.10 13.84 -2.05
N PHE A 168 -10.14 14.56 -1.47
CA PHE A 168 -10.45 15.56 -0.45
C PHE A 168 -11.08 16.80 -1.07
N ALA A 169 -12.02 17.41 -0.34
CA ALA A 169 -12.71 18.63 -0.76
C ALA A 169 -11.76 19.83 -0.95
N ASP A 170 -10.61 19.84 -0.24
CA ASP A 170 -9.57 20.86 -0.38
C ASP A 170 -8.55 20.55 -1.50
N GLY A 171 -8.77 19.51 -2.30
CA GLY A 171 -8.06 19.26 -3.57
C GLY A 171 -7.12 18.04 -3.64
N PRO A 172 -6.44 17.58 -2.57
CA PRO A 172 -5.61 16.38 -2.62
C PRO A 172 -6.40 15.13 -3.05
N THR A 173 -5.85 14.40 -4.02
CA THR A 173 -6.38 13.09 -4.42
C THR A 173 -5.37 12.00 -4.12
N PHE A 174 -5.89 10.82 -3.83
CA PHE A 174 -5.11 9.63 -3.49
C PHE A 174 -5.66 8.42 -4.22
N GLU A 175 -4.76 7.47 -4.49
CA GLU A 175 -5.10 6.12 -4.92
C GLU A 175 -4.35 5.13 -4.06
N GLY A 176 -4.91 3.94 -3.89
CA GLY A 176 -4.33 2.97 -3.00
C GLY A 176 -4.95 1.59 -3.08
N VAL A 177 -4.66 0.81 -2.05
CA VAL A 177 -5.23 -0.53 -1.84
C VAL A 177 -5.73 -0.68 -0.42
N VAL A 178 -6.87 -1.33 -0.27
CA VAL A 178 -7.45 -1.77 1.00
C VAL A 178 -6.96 -3.18 1.29
N VAL A 179 -6.47 -3.43 2.50
CA VAL A 179 -5.95 -4.73 2.91
C VAL A 179 -6.40 -5.11 4.32
N ALA A 180 -6.07 -6.32 4.73
CA ALA A 180 -6.42 -6.88 6.03
C ALA A 180 -7.93 -6.80 6.32
N GLU A 181 -8.76 -7.19 5.35
CA GLU A 181 -10.22 -7.17 5.44
C GLU A 181 -10.76 -5.79 5.81
N GLY A 182 -10.22 -4.75 5.18
CA GLY A 182 -10.62 -3.38 5.45
C GLY A 182 -9.92 -2.73 6.64
N ARG A 183 -9.17 -3.45 7.47
CA ARG A 183 -8.53 -2.87 8.66
C ARG A 183 -7.36 -1.94 8.34
N GLU A 184 -6.77 -2.04 7.15
CA GLU A 184 -5.68 -1.17 6.73
C GLU A 184 -5.86 -0.71 5.28
N ALA A 185 -5.33 0.47 4.95
CA ALA A 185 -5.23 0.93 3.57
C ALA A 185 -3.90 1.64 3.34
N TYR A 186 -3.33 1.48 2.16
CA TYR A 186 -2.09 2.11 1.75
C TYR A 186 -2.36 2.99 0.53
N LEU A 187 -2.08 4.29 0.66
CA LEU A 187 -2.39 5.27 -0.36
C LEU A 187 -1.15 6.06 -0.78
N VAL A 188 -1.18 6.51 -2.03
CA VAL A 188 -0.23 7.43 -2.64
C VAL A 188 -0.98 8.63 -3.19
N ARG A 189 -0.37 9.81 -3.11
CA ARG A 189 -0.97 11.04 -3.66
C ARG A 189 -0.89 11.03 -5.20
N THR A 190 -1.99 11.34 -5.86
CA THR A 190 -2.14 11.25 -7.33
C THR A 190 -2.47 12.58 -8.02
N GLY A 191 -2.94 13.57 -7.27
CA GLY A 191 -3.50 14.81 -7.84
C GLY A 191 -2.47 15.86 -8.28
N PRO A 192 -2.92 16.93 -8.97
CA PRO A 192 -2.08 18.06 -9.38
C PRO A 192 -1.23 18.61 -8.23
N GLY A 193 -0.01 19.03 -8.56
CA GLY A 193 0.98 19.43 -7.56
C GLY A 193 1.46 18.27 -6.70
N ASN A 194 1.46 17.03 -7.23
CA ASN A 194 2.13 15.91 -6.57
C ASN A 194 3.62 16.22 -6.42
N THR A 195 4.07 16.39 -5.19
CA THR A 195 5.43 16.79 -4.88
C THR A 195 6.36 15.60 -4.64
N GLY A 196 5.97 14.39 -5.04
CA GLY A 196 6.76 13.17 -4.83
C GLY A 196 6.08 12.14 -3.92
N PRO A 197 6.70 10.96 -3.76
CA PRO A 197 6.10 9.83 -3.06
C PRO A 197 6.06 10.09 -1.56
N ILE A 198 4.89 10.46 -1.06
CA ILE A 198 4.60 10.48 0.37
C ILE A 198 3.60 9.36 0.63
N PRO A 199 4.03 8.19 1.15
CA PRO A 199 3.10 7.13 1.48
C PRO A 199 2.18 7.58 2.62
N VAL A 200 0.94 7.14 2.55
CA VAL A 200 -0.07 7.32 3.59
C VAL A 200 -0.60 5.94 3.96
N SER A 201 -0.65 5.64 5.25
CA SER A 201 -1.25 4.42 5.76
C SER A 201 -2.42 4.74 6.68
N TYR A 202 -3.52 4.04 6.47
CA TYR A 202 -4.67 4.00 7.35
C TYR A 202 -4.63 2.69 8.12
N LYS A 203 -4.92 2.74 9.42
CA LYS A 203 -5.10 1.55 10.24
C LYS A 203 -6.26 1.73 11.21
N ARG A 204 -7.22 0.81 11.17
CA ARG A 204 -8.42 0.85 12.00
C ARG A 204 -8.04 0.75 13.47
N TRP A 205 -8.71 1.56 14.31
CA TRP A 205 -8.63 1.50 15.76
C TRP A 205 -9.36 0.28 16.31
#